data_AF-A0A8T5NXH1-F1
#
_entry.id   AF-A0A8T5NXH1-F1
#
_cell.length_a   1.000
_cell.length_b   1.000
_cell.length_c   1.000
_cell.angle_alpha   90.00
_cell.angle_beta   90.00
_cell.angle_gamma   90.00
#
_symmetry.space_group_name_H-M   'P 1'
#
loop_
_entity.id
_entity.type
_entity.pdbx_description
1 polymer ?
#
loop_
_entity_poly.entity_id
_entity_poly.type
_entity_poly.pdbx_seq_one_letter_code
_entity_poly.pdbx_strand_id
1 'polypeptide(L)'
;MKHKEFVISILVFVILLVVLVVAPSVILNTPGNGQGFLSTNSITFNCSVSDSNPLDNVTLYTDINGSFVAYSTRHYGYEKGALLTEPSNVLLLHFNNDSSVGENRTYVYDWSGNNNHATVLNTTYNSTGGKFDGGYEFYMPFDVNNPENESIEVQDSDSLDLSTEGTVEIWVKPSLKSTSTYKIWSVLSKGDHYYDEEAPYSLLIQSTNYGPSCKFYLYLVNNLSQWQSLQTTETYNCD
;
A
#
# COMPACT_ATOMS: atom_id res chain seq x y z
N MET A 1 18.80 -56.34 47.92
CA MET A 1 18.25 -56.24 46.55
C MET A 1 19.01 -55.11 45.85
N LYS A 2 19.73 -55.40 44.75
CA LYS A 2 20.41 -54.35 43.98
C LYS A 2 19.37 -53.71 43.05
N HIS A 3 19.09 -52.42 43.25
CA HIS A 3 18.25 -51.65 42.33
C HIS A 3 18.98 -51.56 40.98
N LYS A 4 18.35 -52.06 39.92
CA LYS A 4 18.79 -51.83 38.53
C LYS A 4 18.27 -50.45 38.13
N GLU A 5 19.17 -49.53 37.81
CA GLU A 5 18.80 -48.25 37.23
C GLU A 5 18.35 -48.47 35.78
N PHE A 6 17.20 -47.88 35.45
CA PHE A 6 16.59 -47.93 34.11
C PHE A 6 16.95 -46.63 33.40
N VAL A 7 17.83 -46.69 32.40
CA VAL A 7 18.24 -45.52 31.61
C VAL A 7 17.34 -45.43 30.39
N ILE A 8 16.61 -44.31 30.26
CA ILE A 8 15.83 -43.98 29.06
C ILE A 8 16.68 -43.04 28.20
N SER A 9 17.07 -43.51 27.01
CA SER A 9 17.66 -42.65 25.97
C SER A 9 16.57 -42.08 25.09
N ILE A 10 16.39 -40.76 25.14
CA ILE A 10 15.50 -40.02 24.23
C ILE A 10 16.35 -39.57 23.03
N LEU A 11 16.01 -40.07 21.85
CA LEU A 11 16.63 -39.66 20.59
C LEU A 11 15.85 -38.47 20.03
N VAL A 12 16.41 -37.27 20.09
CA VAL A 12 15.82 -36.05 19.52
C VAL A 12 16.33 -35.89 18.08
N PHE A 13 15.46 -36.09 17.09
CA PHE A 13 15.75 -35.71 15.71
C PHE A 13 15.48 -34.22 15.53
N VAL A 14 16.53 -33.42 15.42
CA VAL A 14 16.43 -32.03 14.94
C VAL A 14 16.36 -32.10 13.41
N ILE A 15 15.17 -31.99 12.84
CA ILE A 15 14.99 -31.82 11.40
C ILE A 15 15.32 -30.37 11.07
N LEU A 16 16.53 -30.14 10.55
CA LEU A 16 16.91 -28.86 9.98
C LEU A 16 16.23 -28.73 8.61
N LEU A 17 15.08 -28.04 8.57
CA LEU A 17 14.43 -27.68 7.31
C LEU A 17 15.27 -26.60 6.62
N VAL A 18 16.18 -27.02 5.75
CA VAL A 18 16.87 -26.10 4.84
C VAL A 18 15.90 -25.76 3.73
N VAL A 19 15.24 -24.60 3.82
CA VAL A 19 14.48 -24.05 2.69
C VAL A 19 15.51 -23.64 1.63
N LEU A 20 15.71 -24.47 0.62
CA LEU A 20 16.48 -24.09 -0.56
C LEU A 20 15.70 -22.98 -1.26
N VAL A 21 16.19 -21.75 -1.16
CA VAL A 21 15.70 -20.66 -2.00
C VAL A 21 16.12 -21.00 -3.43
N VAL A 22 15.18 -21.43 -4.25
CA VAL A 22 15.40 -21.69 -5.67
C VAL A 22 15.36 -20.34 -6.38
N ALA A 23 16.34 -20.06 -7.24
CA ALA A 23 16.35 -18.83 -8.02
C ALA A 23 15.19 -18.83 -9.05
N PRO A 24 14.66 -17.65 -9.42
CA PRO A 24 13.63 -17.56 -10.45
C PRO A 24 14.08 -18.18 -11.77
N SER A 25 13.15 -18.89 -12.44
CA SER A 25 13.37 -19.39 -13.80
C SER A 25 13.16 -18.26 -14.80
N VAL A 26 14.15 -18.00 -15.67
CA VAL A 26 14.10 -16.95 -16.69
C VAL A 26 14.30 -17.56 -18.07
N ILE A 27 13.38 -17.26 -18.99
CA ILE A 27 13.39 -17.73 -20.38
C ILE A 27 13.35 -16.52 -21.31
N LEU A 28 14.31 -16.41 -22.21
CA LEU A 28 14.25 -15.45 -23.32
C LEU A 28 13.46 -16.09 -24.48
N ASN A 29 12.25 -15.60 -24.73
CA ASN A 29 11.38 -16.14 -25.78
C ASN A 29 11.80 -15.60 -27.15
N THR A 30 12.06 -14.30 -27.23
CA THR A 30 12.58 -13.64 -28.42
C THR A 30 13.42 -12.42 -28.04
N PRO A 31 14.47 -12.08 -28.80
CA PRO A 31 15.03 -12.89 -29.88
C PRO A 31 15.74 -14.15 -29.36
N GLY A 32 15.90 -15.15 -30.24
CA GLY A 32 16.61 -16.37 -29.88
C GLY A 32 18.08 -16.11 -29.51
N ASN A 33 18.66 -16.95 -28.66
CA ASN A 33 20.06 -16.82 -28.30
C ASN A 33 20.98 -16.93 -29.53
N GLY A 34 22.04 -16.11 -29.58
CA GLY A 34 23.00 -16.08 -30.68
C GLY A 34 22.50 -15.49 -31.99
N GLN A 35 21.35 -14.81 -32.00
CA GLN A 35 20.88 -14.08 -33.19
C GLN A 35 21.66 -12.78 -33.36
N GLY A 36 22.19 -12.55 -34.57
CA GLY A 36 22.79 -11.30 -34.97
C GLY A 36 21.76 -10.38 -35.61
N PHE A 37 21.72 -9.11 -35.21
CA PHE A 37 20.86 -8.09 -35.82
C PHE A 37 21.69 -7.23 -36.78
N LEU A 38 21.30 -7.22 -38.06
CA LEU A 38 21.94 -6.40 -39.09
C LEU A 38 21.13 -5.13 -39.41
N SER A 39 20.03 -4.89 -38.70
CA SER A 39 19.13 -3.76 -38.92
C SER A 39 19.30 -2.67 -37.86
N THR A 40 19.09 -1.41 -38.25
CA THR A 40 18.97 -0.25 -37.34
C THR A 40 17.56 -0.10 -36.74
N ASN A 41 16.67 -1.07 -36.95
CA ASN A 41 15.32 -1.05 -36.41
C ASN A 41 15.31 -1.42 -34.92
N SER A 42 14.23 -1.06 -34.23
CA SER A 42 14.00 -1.46 -32.84
C SER A 42 14.00 -2.98 -32.68
N ILE A 43 14.75 -3.49 -31.71
CA ILE A 43 14.77 -4.90 -31.33
C ILE A 43 13.87 -5.08 -30.10
N THR A 44 12.88 -5.96 -30.19
CA THR A 44 11.98 -6.27 -29.08
C THR A 44 12.44 -7.51 -28.33
N PHE A 45 12.76 -7.35 -27.04
CA PHE A 45 13.02 -8.45 -26.12
C PHE A 45 11.71 -8.89 -25.45
N ASN A 46 11.45 -10.19 -25.48
CA ASN A 46 10.34 -10.85 -24.81
C ASN A 46 10.91 -11.96 -23.93
N CYS A 47 10.72 -11.87 -22.62
CA CYS A 47 11.14 -12.87 -21.66
C CYS A 47 9.96 -13.32 -20.79
N SER A 48 10.02 -14.56 -20.35
CA SER A 48 9.13 -15.12 -19.33
C SER A 48 9.95 -15.40 -18.07
N VAL A 49 9.44 -14.99 -16.92
CA VAL A 49 10.01 -15.29 -15.62
C VAL A 49 8.97 -16.00 -14.76
N SER A 50 9.39 -16.97 -13.96
CA SER A 50 8.50 -17.68 -13.03
C SER A 50 9.25 -18.13 -11.79
N ASP A 51 8.62 -17.98 -10.63
CA ASP A 51 9.08 -18.51 -9.36
C ASP A 51 7.87 -19.03 -8.55
N SER A 52 8.13 -19.90 -7.58
CA SER A 52 7.16 -20.30 -6.56
C SER A 52 6.90 -19.19 -5.52
N ASN A 53 7.84 -18.25 -5.37
CA ASN A 53 7.70 -17.05 -4.56
C ASN A 53 7.28 -15.85 -5.43
N PRO A 54 6.74 -14.78 -4.83
CA PRO A 54 6.59 -13.51 -5.54
C PRO A 54 7.93 -13.07 -6.12
N LEU A 55 7.91 -12.67 -7.39
CA LEU A 55 9.05 -12.00 -8.00
C LEU A 55 9.22 -10.63 -7.30
N ASP A 56 10.44 -10.10 -7.30
CA ASP A 56 10.70 -8.75 -6.78
C ASP A 56 10.95 -7.82 -7.97
N ASN A 57 11.91 -8.18 -8.82
CA ASN A 57 12.17 -7.48 -10.06
C ASN A 57 12.70 -8.38 -11.18
N VAL A 58 12.64 -7.85 -12.39
CA VAL A 58 13.22 -8.39 -13.62
C VAL A 58 14.02 -7.29 -14.27
N THR A 59 15.34 -7.46 -14.37
CA THR A 59 16.23 -6.48 -14.98
C THR A 59 16.82 -7.01 -16.29
N LEU A 60 16.65 -6.26 -17.37
CA LEU A 60 17.38 -6.44 -18.62
C LEU A 60 18.75 -5.77 -18.50
N TYR A 61 19.82 -6.57 -18.56
CA TYR A 61 21.18 -6.09 -18.69
C TYR A 61 21.61 -6.14 -20.16
N THR A 62 22.34 -5.12 -20.62
CA THR A 62 22.92 -5.07 -21.98
C THR A 62 24.37 -4.65 -21.93
N ASP A 63 25.15 -5.03 -22.94
CA ASP A 63 26.56 -4.68 -23.11
C ASP A 63 26.79 -3.71 -24.27
N ILE A 64 25.75 -2.98 -24.69
CA ILE A 64 25.78 -2.05 -25.85
C ILE A 64 26.93 -1.03 -25.74
N ASN A 65 27.33 -0.67 -24.51
CA ASN A 65 28.42 0.27 -24.23
C ASN A 65 29.75 -0.42 -23.88
N GLY A 66 29.91 -1.72 -24.18
CA GLY A 66 31.13 -2.49 -23.89
C GLY A 66 31.25 -2.99 -22.44
N SER A 67 30.21 -2.82 -21.63
CA SER A 67 30.11 -3.36 -20.27
C SER A 67 28.65 -3.70 -19.96
N PHE A 68 28.41 -4.83 -19.28
CA PHE A 68 27.08 -5.21 -18.85
C PHE A 68 26.56 -4.21 -17.82
N VAL A 69 25.57 -3.44 -18.22
CA VAL A 69 24.87 -2.47 -17.38
C VAL A 69 23.37 -2.73 -17.44
N ALA A 70 22.67 -2.42 -16.35
CA ALA A 70 21.21 -2.47 -16.34
C ALA A 70 20.68 -1.48 -17.39
N TYR A 71 19.87 -1.97 -18.32
CA TYR A 71 19.22 -1.18 -19.36
C TYR A 71 17.79 -0.83 -18.98
N SER A 72 17.06 -1.78 -18.38
CA SER A 72 15.70 -1.57 -17.89
C SER A 72 15.40 -2.55 -16.76
N THR A 73 14.79 -2.07 -15.68
CA THR A 73 14.28 -2.91 -14.58
C THR A 73 12.77 -2.75 -14.51
N ARG A 74 12.07 -3.87 -14.38
CA ARG A 74 10.65 -3.91 -14.05
C ARG A 74 10.47 -4.64 -12.73
N HIS A 75 9.87 -3.98 -11.75
CA HIS A 75 9.52 -4.59 -10.48
C HIS A 75 8.19 -5.33 -10.62
N TYR A 76 8.04 -6.46 -9.93
CA TYR A 76 6.90 -7.37 -10.09
C TYR A 76 6.40 -7.84 -8.73
N GLY A 77 5.69 -6.97 -8.03
CA GLY A 77 5.34 -7.21 -6.65
C GLY A 77 6.14 -6.26 -5.78
N TYR A 78 5.38 -5.54 -4.96
CA TYR A 78 5.81 -4.82 -3.78
C TYR A 78 7.30 -4.46 -3.70
N GLU A 79 7.72 -3.28 -4.21
CA GLU A 79 9.06 -2.78 -3.90
C GLU A 79 9.13 -2.60 -2.38
N LYS A 80 9.93 -3.43 -1.71
CA LYS A 80 10.11 -3.34 -0.25
C LYS A 80 8.75 -3.26 0.48
N GLY A 81 7.83 -4.15 0.10
CA GLY A 81 6.52 -4.22 0.71
C GLY A 81 5.44 -3.31 0.11
N ALA A 82 5.69 -2.38 -0.82
CA ALA A 82 4.69 -1.39 -1.25
C ALA A 82 4.30 -1.42 -2.75
N LEU A 83 3.06 -1.01 -3.07
CA LEU A 83 2.52 -1.03 -4.44
C LEU A 83 3.43 -0.28 -5.43
N LEU A 84 3.50 -0.73 -6.68
CA LEU A 84 4.23 -0.01 -7.71
C LEU A 84 3.35 1.09 -8.29
N THR A 85 3.97 2.19 -8.72
CA THR A 85 3.26 3.22 -9.48
C THR A 85 2.84 2.69 -10.84
N GLU A 86 1.59 2.95 -11.20
CA GLU A 86 1.05 2.77 -12.54
C GLU A 86 1.02 4.11 -13.27
N PRO A 87 1.07 4.14 -14.62
CA PRO A 87 1.09 5.38 -15.39
C PRO A 87 -0.11 6.31 -15.16
N SER A 88 -1.22 5.79 -14.62
CA SER A 88 -2.45 6.55 -14.33
C SER A 88 -2.57 7.03 -12.89
N ASN A 89 -1.61 6.70 -12.00
CA ASN A 89 -1.63 7.23 -10.64
C ASN A 89 -1.34 8.73 -10.67
N VAL A 90 -2.23 9.51 -10.04
CA VAL A 90 -2.00 10.93 -9.74
C VAL A 90 -1.53 11.16 -8.31
N LEU A 91 -1.67 10.14 -7.46
CA LEU A 91 -1.21 10.10 -6.08
C LEU A 91 -0.94 8.64 -5.69
N LEU A 92 0.19 8.38 -5.05
CA LEU A 92 0.50 7.09 -4.44
C LEU A 92 1.32 7.28 -3.18
N LEU A 93 0.72 6.99 -2.03
CA LEU A 93 1.35 7.11 -0.71
C LEU A 93 1.51 5.72 -0.10
N HIS A 94 2.73 5.33 0.23
CA HIS A 94 3.02 3.98 0.76
C HIS A 94 2.87 3.87 2.28
N PHE A 95 3.03 4.97 3.01
CA PHE A 95 2.95 5.02 4.47
C PHE A 95 3.93 4.06 5.18
N ASN A 96 5.07 3.75 4.57
CA ASN A 96 6.06 2.79 5.08
C ASN A 96 7.29 3.46 5.72
N ASN A 97 7.33 4.80 5.80
CA ASN A 97 8.40 5.58 6.42
C ASN A 97 9.78 5.27 5.81
N ASP A 98 9.85 5.23 4.48
CA ASP A 98 11.06 4.96 3.73
C ASP A 98 12.04 6.15 3.72
N SER A 99 13.01 6.10 4.63
CA SER A 99 14.07 7.11 4.73
C SER A 99 14.92 7.29 3.45
N SER A 100 14.93 6.34 2.50
CA SER A 100 15.70 6.46 1.26
C SER A 100 15.17 7.55 0.32
N VAL A 101 13.88 7.91 0.46
CA VAL A 101 13.22 9.01 -0.25
C VAL A 101 12.88 10.18 0.68
N GLY A 102 13.41 10.17 1.90
CA GLY A 102 13.26 11.25 2.87
C GLY A 102 12.00 11.18 3.73
N GLU A 103 11.22 10.09 3.67
CA GLU A 103 10.08 9.91 4.58
C GLU A 103 10.51 9.95 6.04
N ASN A 104 9.64 10.55 6.85
CA ASN A 104 9.81 10.67 8.29
C ASN A 104 8.44 10.88 8.96
N ARG A 105 8.45 11.15 10.28
CA ARG A 105 7.23 11.33 11.10
C ARG A 105 6.29 12.45 10.63
N THR A 106 6.77 13.37 9.79
CA THR A 106 6.01 14.55 9.32
C THR A 106 5.81 14.57 7.80
N TYR A 107 6.38 13.60 7.06
CA TYR A 107 6.47 13.66 5.60
C TYR A 107 6.31 12.26 4.98
N VAL A 108 5.38 12.15 4.04
CA VAL A 108 5.15 10.95 3.22
C VAL A 108 5.40 11.29 1.76
N TYR A 109 6.19 10.45 1.10
CA TYR A 109 6.59 10.64 -0.28
C TYR A 109 5.49 10.18 -1.24
N ASP A 110 5.38 10.87 -2.36
CA ASP A 110 4.41 10.55 -3.42
C ASP A 110 5.13 9.78 -4.52
N TRP A 111 4.81 8.50 -4.60
CA TRP A 111 5.41 7.55 -5.53
C TRP A 111 4.83 7.63 -6.94
N SER A 112 3.77 8.45 -7.15
CA SER A 112 3.18 8.63 -8.47
C SER A 112 4.05 9.44 -9.43
N GLY A 113 5.00 10.21 -8.90
CA GLY A 113 5.85 11.13 -9.67
C GLY A 113 5.25 12.51 -9.91
N ASN A 114 4.09 12.83 -9.34
CA ASN A 114 3.41 14.13 -9.49
C ASN A 114 3.80 15.16 -8.42
N ASN A 115 4.69 14.80 -7.48
CA ASN A 115 5.14 15.63 -6.35
C ASN A 115 4.02 16.04 -5.39
N ASN A 116 2.97 15.23 -5.27
CA ASN A 116 1.86 15.45 -4.34
C ASN A 116 2.19 14.86 -2.95
N HIS A 117 3.33 15.24 -2.39
CA HIS A 117 3.79 14.75 -1.09
C HIS A 117 2.82 15.13 0.03
N ALA A 118 2.73 14.29 1.06
CA ALA A 118 1.82 14.51 2.17
C ALA A 118 2.56 14.97 3.44
N THR A 119 1.93 15.89 4.17
CA THR A 119 2.33 16.32 5.51
C THR A 119 1.55 15.54 6.55
N VAL A 120 2.25 15.02 7.56
CA VAL A 120 1.63 14.26 8.65
C VAL A 120 1.46 15.16 9.87
N LEU A 121 0.23 15.23 10.38
CA LEU A 121 -0.12 16.06 11.55
C LEU A 121 -0.64 15.19 12.68
N ASN A 122 0.01 15.27 13.85
CA ASN A 122 -0.39 14.68 15.12
C ASN A 122 -0.65 13.15 15.15
N THR A 123 -0.35 12.40 14.08
CA THR A 123 -0.50 10.93 14.05
C THR A 123 0.75 10.20 14.56
N THR A 124 0.61 8.90 14.81
CA THR A 124 1.72 8.03 15.21
C THR A 124 2.02 6.98 14.14
N TYR A 125 3.25 6.95 13.64
CA TYR A 125 3.72 5.85 12.79
C TYR A 125 3.97 4.57 13.60
N ASN A 126 3.40 3.45 13.16
CA ASN A 126 3.62 2.12 13.70
C ASN A 126 4.35 1.24 12.67
N SER A 127 5.63 0.96 12.91
CA SER A 127 6.48 0.15 12.02
C SER A 127 6.16 -1.34 12.01
N THR A 128 5.34 -1.82 12.94
CA THR A 128 4.90 -3.22 13.03
C THR A 128 3.44 -3.41 12.64
N GLY A 129 2.74 -2.30 12.37
CA GLY A 129 1.35 -2.28 11.96
C GLY A 129 1.18 -2.14 10.45
N GLY A 130 -0.02 -1.69 10.06
CA GLY A 130 -0.38 -1.42 8.68
C GLY A 130 -0.39 -2.66 7.77
N LYS A 131 -0.53 -2.41 6.47
CA LYS A 131 -0.60 -3.46 5.46
C LYS A 131 0.78 -3.85 4.94
N PHE A 132 1.68 -2.87 4.83
CA PHE A 132 2.95 -2.93 4.11
C PHE A 132 4.02 -2.17 4.88
N ASP A 133 4.89 -2.90 5.60
CA ASP A 133 6.05 -2.33 6.33
C ASP A 133 5.72 -1.11 7.21
N GLY A 134 4.54 -1.12 7.82
CA GLY A 134 4.05 -0.09 8.72
C GLY A 134 2.79 0.62 8.25
N GLY A 135 2.38 1.61 9.03
CA GLY A 135 1.26 2.50 8.74
C GLY A 135 1.08 3.55 9.84
N TYR A 136 0.23 4.53 9.58
CA TYR A 136 -0.11 5.56 10.56
C TYR A 136 -1.35 5.17 11.36
N GLU A 137 -1.29 5.40 12.66
CA GLU A 137 -2.38 5.19 13.60
C GLU A 137 -2.97 6.53 14.03
N PHE A 138 -4.31 6.55 14.06
CA PHE A 138 -5.14 7.68 14.43
C PHE A 138 -5.95 7.25 15.65
N TYR A 139 -5.86 8.00 16.75
CA TYR A 139 -6.49 7.70 18.02
C TYR A 139 -7.58 8.70 18.41
N MET A 140 -7.56 9.89 17.82
CA MET A 140 -8.50 10.96 18.16
C MET A 140 -9.54 11.13 17.04
N PRO A 141 -10.83 11.28 17.38
CA PRO A 141 -11.79 11.77 16.42
C PRO A 141 -11.41 13.20 16.04
N PHE A 142 -11.63 13.56 14.78
CA PHE A 142 -11.47 14.95 14.37
C PHE A 142 -12.49 15.85 15.10
N ASP A 143 -12.01 16.98 15.60
CA ASP A 143 -12.80 18.04 16.23
C ASP A 143 -12.40 19.40 15.64
N VAL A 144 -13.35 20.10 15.05
CA VAL A 144 -13.15 21.43 14.44
C VAL A 144 -12.48 22.44 15.37
N ASN A 145 -12.70 22.33 16.67
CA ASN A 145 -12.14 23.25 17.64
C ASN A 145 -10.81 22.78 18.22
N ASN A 146 -10.31 21.63 17.78
CA ASN A 146 -9.10 21.02 18.29
C ASN A 146 -7.91 21.25 17.34
N PRO A 147 -6.89 22.04 17.73
CA PRO A 147 -5.68 22.20 16.93
C PRO A 147 -4.82 20.91 16.87
N GLU A 148 -5.14 19.91 17.68
CA GLU A 148 -4.45 18.61 17.73
C GLU A 148 -5.14 17.55 16.85
N ASN A 149 -5.94 17.95 15.85
CA ASN A 149 -6.50 17.01 14.90
C ASN A 149 -5.42 16.17 14.21
N GLU A 150 -5.74 14.91 14.01
CA GLU A 150 -4.86 13.92 13.40
C GLU A 150 -5.19 13.78 11.92
N SER A 151 -4.25 14.07 11.04
CA SER A 151 -4.46 14.02 9.59
C SER A 151 -3.16 13.70 8.84
N ILE A 152 -3.34 13.28 7.59
CA ILE A 152 -2.28 13.28 6.59
C ILE A 152 -2.80 14.09 5.41
N GLU A 153 -2.12 15.19 5.10
CA GLU A 153 -2.62 16.23 4.21
C GLU A 153 -1.76 16.35 2.97
N VAL A 154 -2.40 16.27 1.81
CA VAL A 154 -1.79 16.55 0.52
C VAL A 154 -2.27 17.93 0.08
N GLN A 155 -1.34 18.81 -0.28
CA GLN A 155 -1.68 20.16 -0.76
C GLN A 155 -2.39 20.10 -2.10
N ASP A 156 -3.22 21.11 -2.36
CA ASP A 156 -3.95 21.22 -3.62
C ASP A 156 -3.01 21.32 -4.83
N SER A 157 -3.41 20.69 -5.93
CA SER A 157 -2.60 20.52 -7.13
C SER A 157 -3.49 20.16 -8.31
N ASP A 158 -3.25 20.79 -9.47
CA ASP A 158 -4.00 20.52 -10.71
C ASP A 158 -4.01 19.03 -11.09
N SER A 159 -2.97 18.28 -10.71
CA SER A 159 -2.88 16.83 -10.97
C SER A 159 -3.87 15.99 -10.14
N LEU A 160 -4.38 16.54 -9.03
CA LEU A 160 -5.38 15.91 -8.15
C LEU A 160 -6.81 16.30 -8.54
N ASP A 161 -6.98 17.15 -9.54
CA ASP A 161 -8.30 17.52 -10.05
C ASP A 161 -8.82 16.46 -11.02
N LEU A 162 -9.73 15.64 -10.50
CA LEU A 162 -10.42 14.61 -11.27
C LEU A 162 -11.34 15.28 -12.30
N SER A 163 -10.92 15.33 -13.56
CA SER A 163 -11.71 15.97 -14.64
C SER A 163 -12.82 15.10 -15.22
N THR A 164 -12.80 13.78 -14.98
CA THR A 164 -13.76 12.83 -15.54
C THR A 164 -14.16 11.76 -14.52
N GLU A 165 -13.34 10.73 -14.38
CA GLU A 165 -13.55 9.55 -13.54
C GLU A 165 -12.22 9.17 -12.91
N GLY A 166 -12.26 8.60 -11.70
CA GLY A 166 -11.09 8.18 -10.97
C GLY A 166 -11.42 7.06 -9.99
N THR A 167 -10.38 6.34 -9.58
CA THR A 167 -10.48 5.30 -8.57
C THR A 167 -9.61 5.68 -7.39
N VAL A 168 -10.13 5.49 -6.17
CA VAL A 168 -9.34 5.56 -4.95
C VAL A 168 -9.30 4.18 -4.31
N GLU A 169 -8.11 3.74 -3.94
CA GLU A 169 -7.89 2.48 -3.24
C GLU A 169 -7.09 2.74 -1.96
N ILE A 170 -7.55 2.18 -0.83
CA ILE A 170 -6.92 2.39 0.47
C ILE A 170 -7.03 1.16 1.36
N TRP A 171 -5.98 0.89 2.13
CA TRP A 171 -6.00 -0.08 3.22
C TRP A 171 -6.26 0.64 4.54
N VAL A 172 -7.36 0.31 5.20
CA VAL A 172 -7.73 0.86 6.49
C VAL A 172 -8.06 -0.27 7.45
N LYS A 173 -7.56 -0.15 8.69
CA LYS A 173 -7.90 -1.04 9.80
C LYS A 173 -8.57 -0.23 10.89
N PRO A 174 -9.92 -0.18 10.93
CA PRO A 174 -10.63 0.44 12.04
C PRO A 174 -10.28 -0.27 13.35
N SER A 175 -10.29 0.46 14.47
CA SER A 175 -10.22 -0.12 15.81
C SER A 175 -11.52 0.21 16.54
N LEU A 176 -12.48 -0.72 16.51
CA LEU A 176 -13.82 -0.50 17.05
C LEU A 176 -13.96 -1.08 18.45
N LYS A 177 -13.42 -0.38 19.46
CA LYS A 177 -13.82 -0.69 20.84
C LYS A 177 -15.33 -0.51 20.97
N SER A 178 -16.03 -1.58 21.34
CA SER A 178 -17.50 -1.58 21.53
C SER A 178 -17.92 -0.41 22.42
N THR A 179 -18.59 0.58 21.83
CA THR A 179 -19.14 1.74 22.54
C THR A 179 -20.67 1.75 22.49
N SER A 180 -21.31 2.39 23.47
CA SER A 180 -22.78 2.53 23.56
C SER A 180 -23.38 3.51 22.55
N THR A 181 -22.56 4.14 21.71
CA THR A 181 -22.93 5.10 20.66
C THR A 181 -22.23 4.70 19.37
N TYR A 182 -22.89 4.91 18.22
CA TYR A 182 -22.20 4.80 16.94
C TYR A 182 -21.14 5.90 16.80
N LYS A 183 -20.08 5.60 16.06
CA LYS A 183 -18.97 6.50 15.76
C LYS A 183 -18.78 6.59 14.25
N ILE A 184 -18.29 7.75 13.80
CA ILE A 184 -17.96 8.02 12.40
C ILE A 184 -16.50 8.40 12.34
N TRP A 185 -15.78 7.87 11.36
CA TRP A 185 -14.42 8.24 11.04
C TRP A 185 -14.36 8.72 9.59
N SER A 186 -13.71 9.85 9.37
CA SER A 186 -13.30 10.25 8.02
C SER A 186 -12.03 9.49 7.65
N VAL A 187 -12.07 8.83 6.50
CA VAL A 187 -10.93 8.09 5.94
C VAL A 187 -10.23 8.92 4.87
N LEU A 188 -11.01 9.65 4.07
CA LEU A 188 -10.54 10.52 3.00
C LEU A 188 -11.57 11.63 2.77
N SER A 189 -11.11 12.85 2.55
CA SER A 189 -11.92 13.97 2.08
C SER A 189 -11.13 14.81 1.07
N LYS A 190 -11.79 15.32 0.02
CA LYS A 190 -11.23 16.40 -0.82
C LYS A 190 -11.71 17.74 -0.27
N GLY A 191 -10.79 18.69 -0.14
CA GLY A 191 -11.07 20.00 0.44
C GLY A 191 -10.94 19.99 1.96
N ASP A 192 -11.43 21.05 2.59
CA ASP A 192 -11.34 21.19 4.04
C ASP A 192 -12.26 20.16 4.71
N HIS A 193 -11.76 19.50 5.75
CA HIS A 193 -12.39 18.34 6.41
C HIS A 193 -13.67 18.74 7.22
N TYR A 194 -14.03 20.02 7.25
CA TYR A 194 -15.16 20.50 8.03
C TYR A 194 -16.49 19.95 7.53
N TYR A 195 -17.28 19.39 8.46
CA TYR A 195 -18.64 18.86 8.23
C TYR A 195 -19.63 19.86 7.56
N ASP A 196 -19.26 21.14 7.48
CA ASP A 196 -20.11 22.23 6.99
C ASP A 196 -19.57 22.90 5.71
N GLU A 197 -18.39 22.49 5.21
CA GLU A 197 -17.93 22.89 3.87
C GLU A 197 -18.21 21.77 2.87
N GLU A 198 -18.60 22.13 1.65
CA GLU A 198 -18.95 21.18 0.59
C GLU A 198 -17.69 20.45 0.09
N ALA A 199 -17.16 19.51 0.88
CA ALA A 199 -16.14 18.58 0.43
C ALA A 199 -16.70 17.83 -0.78
N PRO A 200 -16.11 17.96 -1.99
CA PRO A 200 -16.71 17.40 -3.20
C PRO A 200 -16.95 15.90 -3.12
N TYR A 201 -16.10 15.20 -2.36
CA TYR A 201 -16.32 13.82 -1.97
C TYR A 201 -15.63 13.49 -0.65
N SER A 202 -16.14 12.47 0.04
CA SER A 202 -15.53 11.90 1.25
C SER A 202 -15.85 10.42 1.42
N LEU A 203 -14.88 9.65 1.89
CA LEU A 203 -15.04 8.26 2.31
C LEU A 203 -15.07 8.19 3.83
N LEU A 204 -16.17 7.70 4.38
CA LEU A 204 -16.37 7.55 5.82
C LEU A 204 -16.57 6.09 6.21
N ILE A 205 -16.18 5.76 7.43
CA ILE A 205 -16.53 4.50 8.10
C ILE A 205 -17.42 4.83 9.28
N GLN A 206 -18.56 4.14 9.38
CA GLN A 206 -19.48 4.31 10.49
C GLN A 206 -19.67 2.96 11.21
N SER A 207 -19.48 2.97 12.54
CA SER A 207 -19.80 1.79 13.35
C SER A 207 -21.31 1.59 13.45
N THR A 208 -21.72 0.34 13.64
CA THR A 208 -23.08 -0.01 14.02
C THR A 208 -23.27 0.11 15.54
N ASN A 209 -24.51 0.18 16.00
CA ASN A 209 -24.80 0.18 17.43
C ASN A 209 -24.45 -1.22 18.00
N TYR A 210 -23.71 -1.25 19.11
CA TYR A 210 -23.46 -2.46 19.91
C TYR A 210 -22.71 -3.60 19.18
N GLY A 211 -21.50 -3.33 18.70
CA GLY A 211 -20.58 -4.37 18.23
C GLY A 211 -19.44 -3.83 17.40
N PRO A 212 -18.51 -4.69 16.96
CA PRO A 212 -17.37 -4.30 16.13
C PRO A 212 -17.72 -4.12 14.67
N SER A 213 -19.01 -4.07 14.33
CA SER A 213 -19.43 -4.10 12.95
C SER A 213 -19.54 -2.68 12.37
N CYS A 214 -19.14 -2.48 11.12
CA CYS A 214 -19.19 -1.17 10.45
C CYS A 214 -19.69 -1.22 9.00
N LYS A 215 -20.05 -0.04 8.50
CA LYS A 215 -20.38 0.22 7.10
C LYS A 215 -19.49 1.32 6.54
N PHE A 216 -19.25 1.24 5.24
CA PHE A 216 -18.51 2.27 4.50
C PHE A 216 -19.51 3.15 3.76
N TYR A 217 -19.25 4.44 3.76
CA TYR A 217 -20.07 5.44 3.09
C TYR A 217 -19.19 6.28 2.17
N LEU A 218 -19.62 6.43 0.93
CA LEU A 218 -19.07 7.40 -0.01
C LEU A 218 -20.07 8.55 -0.12
N TYR A 219 -19.66 9.73 0.29
CA TYR A 219 -20.40 10.97 0.12
C TYR A 219 -19.86 11.72 -1.08
N LEU A 220 -20.76 12.23 -1.92
CA LEU A 220 -20.46 13.01 -3.11
C LEU A 220 -21.35 14.25 -3.12
N VAL A 221 -20.81 15.40 -3.49
CA VAL A 221 -21.58 16.60 -3.80
C VAL A 221 -21.92 16.57 -5.28
N ASN A 222 -23.21 16.58 -5.62
CA ASN A 222 -23.64 16.60 -7.01
C ASN A 222 -23.55 18.01 -7.61
N ASN A 223 -23.78 18.13 -8.92
CA ASN A 223 -23.75 19.40 -9.65
C ASN A 223 -24.78 20.45 -9.19
N LEU A 224 -25.63 20.13 -8.20
CA LEU A 224 -26.60 21.02 -7.57
C LEU A 224 -26.22 21.37 -6.12
N SER A 225 -24.98 21.08 -5.70
CA SER A 225 -24.54 21.22 -4.31
C SER A 225 -25.35 20.39 -3.31
N GLN A 226 -25.90 19.26 -3.75
CA GLN A 226 -26.62 18.33 -2.87
C GLN A 226 -25.78 17.09 -2.57
N TRP A 227 -25.74 16.73 -1.29
CA TRP A 227 -25.08 15.53 -0.82
C TRP A 227 -25.82 14.26 -1.23
N GLN A 228 -25.12 13.36 -1.90
CA GLN A 228 -25.53 11.99 -2.16
C GLN A 228 -24.62 11.03 -1.41
N SER A 229 -25.19 9.95 -0.87
CA SER A 229 -24.42 8.92 -0.19
C SER A 229 -24.65 7.56 -0.83
N LEU A 230 -23.57 6.85 -1.14
CA LEU A 230 -23.60 5.41 -1.36
C LEU A 230 -23.05 4.71 -0.11
N GLN A 231 -23.58 3.53 0.20
CA GLN A 231 -23.11 2.74 1.32
C GLN A 231 -22.99 1.27 0.93
N THR A 232 -22.19 0.53 1.68
CA THR A 232 -22.15 -0.93 1.54
C THR A 232 -23.49 -1.55 1.90
N THR A 233 -23.88 -2.57 1.13
CA THR A 233 -25.11 -3.35 1.37
C THR A 233 -24.98 -4.18 2.64
N GLU A 234 -23.79 -4.74 2.86
CA GLU A 234 -23.46 -5.58 4.00
C GLU A 234 -22.76 -4.79 5.11
N THR A 235 -22.67 -5.42 6.28
CA THR A 235 -21.92 -4.91 7.43
C THR A 235 -20.67 -5.76 7.59
N TYR A 236 -19.53 -5.13 7.85
CA TYR A 236 -18.24 -5.80 8.00
C TYR A 236 -17.87 -5.90 9.46
N ASN A 237 -17.09 -6.92 9.83
CA ASN A 237 -16.40 -6.94 11.12
C ASN A 237 -15.16 -6.04 11.02
N CYS A 238 -15.05 -5.06 11.91
CA CYS A 238 -14.04 -4.00 11.88
C CYS A 238 -13.24 -3.94 13.20
N ASP A 239 -13.16 -5.07 13.92
CA ASP A 239 -12.20 -5.36 15.00
C ASP A 239 -10.98 -6.15 14.49
#